data_AF-A0A352FTN7-F1
#
_entry.id   AF-A0A352FTN7-F1
#
_cell.length_a   1.000
_cell.length_b   1.000
_cell.length_c   1.000
_cell.angle_alpha   90.00
_cell.angle_beta   90.00
_cell.angle_gamma   90.00
#
_symmetry.space_group_name_H-M   'P 1'
#
loop_
_entity.id
_entity.type
_entity.pdbx_description
1 polymer ?
#
loop_
_entity_poly.entity_id
_entity_poly.type
_entity_poly.pdbx_seq_one_letter_code
_entity_poly.pdbx_strand_id
1 'polypeptide(L)'
;MYRGSSFLLQHAYTVHRGVIDLIAEGRFTELWDADVGASEADVKFVPVIIELIKGVREAYKPFAPAIASAQPTETLITKVLLGTFGCLPACDRYFIDGFKREGLKYSDVNDRFTKRVLDFCLANLGELRAEQADIEKRRGTHYPLMKLVDMYFWEIGYEQAAKKN
;
A
#
# COMPACT_ATOMS: atom_id res chain seq x y z
N MET A 1 -1.14 -9.38 10.90
CA MET A 1 -1.75 -8.04 10.81
C MET A 1 -1.65 -7.24 12.11
N TYR A 2 -1.62 -7.86 13.29
CA TYR A 2 -1.32 -7.15 14.53
C TYR A 2 0.03 -7.61 15.08
N ARG A 3 1.03 -6.72 15.12
CA ARG A 3 2.18 -6.91 16.01
C ARG A 3 1.77 -6.46 17.40
N GLY A 4 2.28 -7.13 18.42
CA GLY A 4 1.91 -6.93 19.84
C GLY A 4 1.97 -5.48 20.35
N SER A 5 2.62 -4.58 19.61
CA SER A 5 2.79 -3.16 19.94
C SER A 5 1.86 -2.19 19.18
N SER A 6 0.89 -2.68 18.40
CA SER A 6 -0.06 -1.79 17.70
C SER A 6 -1.17 -1.32 18.65
N PHE A 7 -1.49 -0.02 18.63
CA PHE A 7 -2.62 0.53 19.38
C PHE A 7 -3.94 -0.18 19.03
N LEU A 8 -4.06 -0.74 17.81
CA LEU A 8 -5.25 -1.46 17.37
C LEU A 8 -5.60 -2.67 18.24
N LEU A 9 -4.61 -3.32 18.89
CA LEU A 9 -4.87 -4.45 19.79
C LEU A 9 -5.60 -4.05 21.07
N GLN A 10 -5.63 -2.75 21.40
CA GLN A 10 -6.28 -2.21 22.59
C GLN A 10 -7.72 -1.76 22.32
N HIS A 11 -8.21 -1.88 21.08
CA HIS A 11 -9.53 -1.40 20.67
C HIS A 11 -10.35 -2.51 20.01
N ALA A 12 -11.67 -2.39 20.10
CA ALA A 12 -12.58 -3.22 19.30
C ALA A 12 -12.46 -2.89 17.80
N TYR A 13 -12.97 -3.78 16.94
CA TYR A 13 -12.97 -3.61 15.48
C TYR A 13 -13.58 -2.28 14.99
N THR A 14 -14.42 -1.65 15.82
CA THR A 14 -15.01 -0.33 15.56
C THR A 14 -13.98 0.80 15.43
N VAL A 15 -12.72 0.56 15.82
CA VAL A 15 -11.57 1.46 15.55
C VAL A 15 -11.42 1.81 14.07
N HIS A 16 -11.91 0.95 13.17
CA HIS A 16 -11.86 1.15 11.73
C HIS A 16 -13.00 2.02 11.17
N ARG A 17 -14.01 2.39 11.97
CA ARG A 17 -15.23 3.05 11.46
C ARG A 17 -14.94 4.35 10.73
N GLY A 18 -14.10 5.23 11.31
CA GLY A 18 -13.73 6.49 10.65
C GLY A 18 -12.98 6.29 9.33
N VAL A 19 -12.24 5.19 9.19
CA VAL A 19 -11.61 4.83 7.92
C VAL A 19 -12.64 4.32 6.91
N ILE A 20 -13.60 3.50 7.34
CA ILE A 20 -14.70 3.03 6.48
C ILE A 20 -15.50 4.21 5.94
N ASP A 21 -15.87 5.15 6.82
CA ASP A 21 -16.61 6.35 6.43
C ASP A 21 -15.80 7.18 5.42
N LEU A 22 -14.49 7.34 5.64
CA LEU A 22 -13.58 8.05 4.72
C LEU A 22 -13.48 7.40 3.35
N ILE A 23 -13.22 6.08 3.26
CA ILE A 23 -13.03 5.40 1.97
C ILE A 23 -14.31 5.29 1.14
N ALA A 24 -15.47 5.47 1.79
CA ALA A 24 -16.78 5.54 1.13
C ALA A 24 -17.10 6.93 0.56
N GLU A 25 -16.27 7.95 0.82
CA GLU A 25 -16.51 9.30 0.31
C GLU A 25 -16.35 9.38 -1.20
N GLY A 26 -17.29 10.09 -1.85
CA GLY A 26 -17.36 10.16 -3.33
C GLY A 26 -16.12 10.73 -4.00
N ARG A 27 -15.29 11.52 -3.30
CA ARG A 27 -14.02 12.05 -3.84
C ARG A 27 -12.96 10.98 -4.13
N PHE A 28 -13.12 9.77 -3.58
CA PHE A 28 -12.21 8.65 -3.82
C PHE A 28 -12.76 7.63 -4.84
N THR A 29 -13.94 7.88 -5.43
CA THR A 29 -14.64 6.93 -6.31
C THR A 29 -13.76 6.46 -7.47
N GLU A 30 -13.01 7.37 -8.09
CA GLU A 30 -12.17 7.02 -9.24
C GLU A 30 -11.07 5.99 -8.92
N LEU A 31 -10.68 5.83 -7.65
CA LEU A 31 -9.69 4.83 -7.24
C LEU A 31 -10.28 3.41 -7.16
N TRP A 32 -11.60 3.25 -6.98
CA TRP A 32 -12.23 1.93 -6.87
C TRP A 32 -12.28 1.19 -8.21
N ASP A 33 -12.40 1.92 -9.31
CA ASP A 33 -12.51 1.37 -10.67
C ASP A 33 -11.17 1.38 -11.42
N ALA A 34 -10.08 1.81 -10.77
CA ALA A 34 -8.78 1.97 -11.39
C ALA A 34 -7.81 0.85 -11.00
N ASP A 35 -7.18 0.23 -11.99
CA ASP A 35 -5.98 -0.58 -11.79
C ASP A 35 -4.75 0.32 -11.83
N VAL A 36 -4.52 1.05 -10.74
CA VAL A 36 -3.53 2.12 -10.65
C VAL A 36 -2.13 1.61 -10.99
N GLY A 37 -1.45 2.31 -11.92
CA GLY A 37 -0.13 1.95 -12.44
C GLY A 37 -0.19 1.31 -13.83
N ALA A 38 -1.38 1.17 -14.41
CA ALA A 38 -1.59 0.62 -15.74
C ALA A 38 -1.40 1.63 -16.87
N SER A 39 -1.39 2.93 -16.57
CA SER A 39 -1.27 3.99 -17.58
C SER A 39 -0.43 5.18 -17.09
N GLU A 40 0.28 5.86 -18.00
CA GLU A 40 0.94 7.13 -17.71
C GLU A 40 -0.03 8.19 -17.16
N ALA A 41 -1.29 8.12 -17.59
CA ALA A 41 -2.34 9.02 -17.10
C ALA A 41 -2.63 8.86 -15.60
N ASP A 42 -2.25 7.72 -14.99
CA ASP A 42 -2.50 7.43 -13.57
C ASP A 42 -1.69 8.34 -12.62
N VAL A 43 -0.72 9.10 -13.14
CA VAL A 43 -0.07 10.17 -12.37
C VAL A 43 -1.08 11.18 -11.82
N LYS A 44 -2.25 11.32 -12.45
CA LYS A 44 -3.38 12.14 -11.97
C LYS A 44 -3.91 11.68 -10.61
N PHE A 45 -3.69 10.40 -10.24
CA PHE A 45 -4.16 9.86 -8.96
C PHE A 45 -3.23 10.19 -7.79
N VAL A 46 -2.01 10.68 -8.03
CA VAL A 46 -1.06 10.97 -6.95
C VAL A 46 -1.63 11.93 -5.90
N PRO A 47 -2.25 13.07 -6.25
CA PRO A 47 -2.81 13.98 -5.25
C PRO A 47 -3.91 13.33 -4.39
N VAL A 48 -4.81 12.55 -5.00
CA VAL A 48 -5.91 11.90 -4.29
C VAL A 48 -5.42 10.74 -3.40
N ILE A 49 -4.39 10.00 -3.82
CA ILE A 49 -3.74 8.99 -2.97
C ILE A 49 -3.10 9.64 -1.74
N ILE A 50 -2.45 10.80 -1.91
CA ILE A 50 -1.81 11.53 -0.80
C ILE A 50 -2.85 12.13 0.16
N GLU A 51 -3.97 12.61 -0.37
CA GLU A 51 -5.11 13.03 0.43
C GLU A 51 -5.69 11.86 1.23
N LEU A 52 -5.84 10.69 0.61
CA LEU A 52 -6.33 9.48 1.27
C LEU A 52 -5.38 9.02 2.39
N ILE A 53 -4.06 9.04 2.17
CA ILE A 53 -3.05 8.73 3.20
C ILE A 53 -3.23 9.64 4.42
N LYS A 54 -3.40 10.94 4.20
CA LYS A 54 -3.62 11.91 5.29
C LYS A 54 -4.94 11.62 6.02
N GLY A 55 -6.01 11.36 5.27
CA GLY A 55 -7.31 11.04 5.83
C GLY A 55 -7.28 9.78 6.71
N VAL A 56 -6.68 8.69 6.22
CA VAL A 56 -6.59 7.43 6.98
C VAL A 56 -5.76 7.63 8.25
N ARG A 57 -4.68 8.42 8.18
CA ARG A 57 -3.88 8.76 9.37
C ARG A 57 -4.70 9.52 10.41
N GLU A 58 -5.41 10.56 10.00
CA GLU A 58 -6.23 11.36 10.91
C GLU A 58 -7.41 10.55 11.47
N ALA A 59 -7.99 9.63 10.70
CA ALA A 59 -9.06 8.75 11.17
C ALA A 59 -8.59 7.81 12.31
N TYR A 60 -7.33 7.35 12.28
CA TYR A 60 -6.78 6.52 13.35
C TYR A 60 -6.19 7.28 14.53
N LYS A 61 -5.83 8.55 14.35
CA LYS A 61 -5.15 9.38 15.36
C LYS A 61 -5.86 9.45 16.72
N PRO A 62 -7.21 9.52 16.82
CA PRO A 62 -7.89 9.53 18.13
C PRO A 62 -7.67 8.27 18.96
N PHE A 63 -7.32 7.16 18.33
CA PHE A 63 -7.13 5.86 18.99
C PHE A 63 -5.66 5.58 19.33
N ALA A 64 -4.74 6.36 18.75
CA ALA A 64 -3.32 6.25 18.97
C ALA A 64 -2.90 7.03 20.23
N PRO A 65 -2.16 6.41 21.17
CA PRO A 65 -1.55 7.12 22.28
C PRO A 65 -0.66 8.28 21.79
N ALA A 66 -0.57 9.35 22.59
CA ALA A 66 0.26 10.53 22.27
C ALA A 66 1.78 10.26 22.23
N ILE A 67 2.21 9.02 22.45
CA ILE A 67 3.60 8.58 22.34
C ILE A 67 3.88 8.27 20.86
N ALA A 68 4.94 8.87 20.31
CA ALA A 68 5.28 8.76 18.88
C ALA A 68 5.35 7.32 18.35
N SER A 69 5.82 6.36 19.17
CA SER A 69 5.91 4.94 18.80
C SER A 69 4.56 4.23 18.64
N ALA A 70 3.46 4.86 19.08
CA ALA A 70 2.12 4.30 19.02
C ALA A 70 1.20 5.04 18.02
N GLN A 71 1.74 6.02 17.27
CA GLN A 71 1.03 6.70 16.19
C GLN A 71 0.75 5.75 15.01
N PRO A 72 -0.28 6.02 14.17
CA PRO A 72 -0.56 5.22 12.99
C PRO A 72 0.66 5.18 12.07
N THR A 73 1.18 3.98 11.82
CA THR A 73 2.40 3.80 11.02
C THR A 73 2.08 3.88 9.53
N GLU A 74 3.08 4.26 8.72
CA GLU A 74 2.96 4.20 7.24
C GLU A 74 2.47 2.84 6.78
N THR A 75 3.06 1.77 7.30
CA THR A 75 2.67 0.39 6.98
C THR A 75 1.19 0.10 7.30
N LEU A 76 0.64 0.63 8.39
CA LEU A 76 -0.80 0.47 8.67
C LEU A 76 -1.64 1.19 7.61
N ILE A 77 -1.28 2.46 7.34
CA ILE A 77 -2.01 3.31 6.41
C ILE A 77 -1.98 2.70 5.01
N THR A 78 -0.81 2.34 4.50
CA THR A 78 -0.70 1.79 3.14
C THR A 78 -1.24 0.36 3.04
N LYS A 79 -1.33 -0.40 4.13
CA LYS A 79 -2.11 -1.66 4.16
C LYS A 79 -3.60 -1.45 3.99
N VAL A 80 -4.15 -0.37 4.56
CA VAL A 80 -5.54 0.01 4.29
C VAL A 80 -5.70 0.31 2.80
N LEU A 81 -4.82 1.14 2.22
CA LEU A 81 -4.89 1.49 0.80
C LEU A 81 -4.76 0.27 -0.12
N LEU A 82 -3.79 -0.62 0.14
CA LEU A 82 -3.62 -1.86 -0.63
C LEU A 82 -4.83 -2.79 -0.51
N GLY A 83 -5.36 -2.95 0.70
CA GLY A 83 -6.45 -3.88 0.99
C GLY A 83 -7.85 -3.38 0.57
N THR A 84 -7.98 -2.09 0.26
CA THR A 84 -9.24 -1.47 -0.17
C THR A 84 -9.19 -1.14 -1.66
N PHE A 85 -8.45 -0.09 -2.03
CA PHE A 85 -8.37 0.41 -3.39
C PHE A 85 -7.32 -0.30 -4.25
N GLY A 86 -6.33 -0.96 -3.65
CA GLY A 86 -5.21 -1.51 -4.42
C GLY A 86 -4.39 -0.42 -5.13
N CYS A 87 -4.36 0.80 -4.61
CA CYS A 87 -3.74 1.97 -5.26
C CYS A 87 -2.30 2.26 -4.79
N LEU A 88 -1.80 1.52 -3.81
CA LEU A 88 -0.45 1.65 -3.27
C LEU A 88 -0.01 0.34 -2.57
N PRO A 89 1.27 -0.06 -2.60
CA PRO A 89 1.77 -1.23 -1.87
C PRO A 89 1.79 -1.02 -0.35
N ALA A 90 1.87 -2.10 0.43
CA ALA A 90 1.71 -2.08 1.89
C ALA A 90 2.89 -1.49 2.67
N CYS A 91 3.98 -1.11 2.00
CA CYS A 91 5.17 -0.47 2.57
C CYS A 91 5.58 -1.01 3.94
N ASP A 92 5.56 -2.34 4.11
CA ASP A 92 6.12 -2.96 5.30
C ASP A 92 7.63 -3.12 5.18
N ARG A 93 8.26 -3.65 6.23
CA ARG A 93 9.71 -3.77 6.26
C ARG A 93 10.26 -4.56 5.06
N TYR A 94 9.63 -5.67 4.67
CA TYR A 94 10.16 -6.49 3.58
C TYR A 94 9.95 -5.80 2.24
N PHE A 95 8.78 -5.18 2.01
CA PHE A 95 8.60 -4.33 0.83
C PHE A 95 9.70 -3.26 0.74
N ILE A 96 9.92 -2.48 1.81
CA ILE A 96 10.89 -1.38 1.81
C ILE A 96 12.32 -1.89 1.59
N ASP A 97 12.69 -2.99 2.23
CA ASP A 97 14.01 -3.59 2.09
C ASP A 97 14.23 -4.10 0.65
N GLY A 98 13.24 -4.76 0.05
CA GLY A 98 13.29 -5.20 -1.35
C GLY A 98 13.31 -4.05 -2.35
N PHE A 99 12.47 -3.04 -2.14
CA PHE A 99 12.43 -1.83 -2.97
C PHE A 99 13.79 -1.13 -3.02
N LYS A 100 14.44 -0.98 -1.85
CA LYS A 100 15.80 -0.41 -1.76
C LYS A 100 16.87 -1.31 -2.37
N ARG A 101 16.72 -2.63 -2.25
CA ARG A 101 17.66 -3.61 -2.82
C ARG A 101 17.69 -3.57 -4.35
N GLU A 102 16.55 -3.31 -4.97
CA GLU A 102 16.43 -3.07 -6.41
C GLU A 102 16.89 -1.65 -6.84
N GLY A 103 17.58 -0.92 -5.96
CA GLY A 103 18.15 0.40 -6.25
C GLY A 103 17.16 1.57 -6.18
N LEU A 104 15.90 1.31 -5.80
CA LEU A 104 14.87 2.35 -5.72
C LEU A 104 14.93 3.08 -4.38
N LYS A 105 14.83 4.42 -4.43
CA LYS A 105 14.92 5.25 -3.21
C LYS A 105 13.58 5.24 -2.45
N TYR A 106 13.65 4.95 -1.15
CA TYR A 106 12.54 5.09 -0.21
C TYR A 106 12.97 5.90 1.02
N SER A 107 12.17 6.91 1.36
CA SER A 107 12.34 7.71 2.59
C SER A 107 11.05 7.75 3.41
N ASP A 108 9.93 8.04 2.74
CA ASP A 108 8.61 8.17 3.34
C ASP A 108 7.53 7.99 2.25
N VAL A 109 6.29 7.78 2.65
CA VAL A 109 5.14 7.65 1.73
C VAL A 109 4.67 9.05 1.31
N ASN A 110 5.22 9.53 0.21
CA ASN A 110 4.93 10.85 -0.36
C ASN A 110 4.77 10.80 -1.88
N ASP A 111 4.52 11.95 -2.51
CA ASP A 111 4.31 12.07 -3.95
C ASP A 111 5.47 11.49 -4.77
N ARG A 112 6.72 11.69 -4.33
CA ARG A 112 7.90 11.17 -5.03
C ARG A 112 7.99 9.65 -4.94
N PHE A 113 7.64 9.08 -3.79
CA PHE A 113 7.55 7.63 -3.65
C PHE A 113 6.43 7.07 -4.52
N THR A 114 5.23 7.66 -4.45
CA THR A 114 4.05 7.23 -5.22
C THR A 114 4.35 7.24 -6.72
N LYS A 115 4.91 8.33 -7.25
CA LYS A 115 5.34 8.42 -8.65
C LYS A 115 6.36 7.34 -9.03
N ARG A 116 7.36 7.07 -8.17
CA ARG A 116 8.35 6.01 -8.43
C ARG A 116 7.72 4.62 -8.51
N VAL A 117 6.69 4.36 -7.72
CA VAL A 117 5.94 3.10 -7.81
C VAL A 117 5.17 3.02 -9.13
N LEU A 118 4.52 4.12 -9.55
CA LEU A 118 3.86 4.17 -10.87
C LEU A 118 4.86 3.97 -12.02
N ASP A 119 6.02 4.65 -11.97
CA ASP A 119 7.08 4.49 -12.96
C ASP A 119 7.57 3.04 -13.04
N PHE A 120 7.70 2.36 -11.88
CA PHE A 120 8.03 0.95 -11.84
C PHE A 120 6.95 0.07 -12.47
N CYS A 121 5.67 0.37 -12.23
CA CYS A 121 4.57 -0.37 -12.85
C CYS A 121 4.62 -0.23 -14.37
N LEU A 122 4.80 0.99 -14.87
CA LEU A 122 4.83 1.26 -16.32
C LEU A 122 6.02 0.60 -17.00
N ALA A 123 7.20 0.69 -16.40
CA ALA A 123 8.42 0.06 -16.93
C ALA A 123 8.31 -1.48 -17.01
N ASN A 124 7.48 -2.10 -16.15
CA ASN A 124 7.33 -3.55 -16.05
C ASN A 124 5.92 -4.04 -16.38
N LEU A 125 5.10 -3.20 -17.05
CA LEU A 125 3.65 -3.45 -17.17
C LEU A 125 3.34 -4.76 -17.90
N GLY A 126 4.14 -5.11 -18.92
CA GLY A 126 3.96 -6.36 -19.67
C GLY A 126 4.14 -7.60 -18.78
N GLU A 127 5.19 -7.63 -17.96
CA GLU A 127 5.47 -8.73 -17.03
C GLU A 127 4.42 -8.79 -15.92
N LEU A 128 4.06 -7.63 -15.34
CA LEU A 128 3.02 -7.56 -14.32
C LEU A 128 1.67 -8.06 -14.85
N ARG A 129 1.28 -7.69 -16.08
CA ARG A 129 0.03 -8.18 -16.70
C ARG A 129 0.07 -9.66 -17.00
N ALA A 130 1.22 -10.19 -17.43
CA ALA A 130 1.37 -11.63 -17.65
C ALA A 130 1.20 -12.42 -16.34
N GLU A 131 1.85 -11.98 -15.26
CA GLU A 131 1.71 -12.61 -13.94
C GLU A 131 0.30 -12.45 -13.36
N GLN A 132 -0.33 -11.28 -13.54
CA GLN A 132 -1.72 -11.04 -13.13
C GLN A 132 -2.67 -12.03 -13.80
N ALA A 133 -2.54 -12.20 -15.12
CA ALA A 133 -3.36 -13.13 -15.89
C ALA A 133 -3.09 -14.60 -15.52
N ASP A 134 -1.83 -14.98 -15.25
CA ASP A 134 -1.50 -16.34 -14.81
C ASP A 134 -2.09 -16.65 -13.43
N ILE A 135 -1.98 -15.72 -12.47
CA ILE A 135 -2.59 -15.85 -11.15
C ILE A 135 -4.10 -15.99 -11.27
N GLU A 136 -4.75 -15.14 -12.07
CA GLU A 136 -6.20 -15.20 -12.30
C GLU A 136 -6.60 -16.56 -12.89
N LYS A 137 -5.87 -17.05 -13.90
CA LYS A 137 -6.13 -18.36 -14.51
C LYS A 137 -5.97 -19.51 -13.53
N ARG A 138 -4.97 -19.47 -12.65
CA ARG A 138 -4.66 -20.58 -11.71
C ARG A 138 -5.49 -20.55 -10.43
N ARG A 139 -5.88 -19.36 -9.97
CA ARG A 139 -6.48 -19.14 -8.64
C ARG A 139 -7.89 -18.56 -8.70
N GLY A 140 -8.35 -18.08 -9.85
CA GLY A 140 -9.65 -17.43 -10.01
C GLY A 140 -9.74 -16.06 -9.34
N THR A 141 -8.60 -15.43 -9.05
CA THR A 141 -8.54 -14.11 -8.39
C THR A 141 -7.76 -13.13 -9.25
N HIS A 142 -8.42 -12.02 -9.62
CA HIS A 142 -7.78 -10.88 -10.25
C HIS A 142 -7.22 -9.96 -9.17
N TYR A 143 -5.90 -9.74 -9.15
CA TYR A 143 -5.25 -8.83 -8.20
C TYR A 143 -4.90 -7.50 -8.88
N PRO A 144 -5.05 -6.35 -8.20
CA PRO A 144 -4.60 -5.06 -8.75
C PRO A 144 -3.07 -5.03 -8.90
N LEU A 145 -2.53 -4.23 -9.81
CA LEU A 145 -1.09 -4.14 -10.10
C LEU A 145 -0.27 -3.85 -8.83
N MET A 146 -0.75 -2.96 -7.95
CA MET A 146 -0.04 -2.65 -6.70
C MET A 146 0.09 -3.86 -5.78
N LYS A 147 -0.80 -4.84 -5.88
CA LYS A 147 -0.66 -6.10 -5.13
C LYS A 147 0.47 -6.97 -5.68
N LEU A 148 0.66 -6.99 -6.99
CA LEU A 148 1.78 -7.70 -7.61
C LEU A 148 3.10 -7.01 -7.27
N VAL A 149 3.14 -5.68 -7.37
CA VAL A 149 4.31 -4.87 -6.97
C VAL A 149 4.65 -5.09 -5.50
N ASP A 150 3.64 -5.11 -4.62
CA ASP A 150 3.78 -5.43 -3.20
C ASP A 150 4.43 -6.81 -3.02
N MET A 151 3.88 -7.85 -3.66
CA MET A 151 4.41 -9.22 -3.57
C MET A 151 5.85 -9.33 -4.09
N TYR A 152 6.16 -8.70 -5.22
CA TYR A 152 7.49 -8.72 -5.83
C TYR A 152 8.56 -8.19 -4.88
N PHE A 153 8.41 -6.95 -4.41
CA PHE A 153 9.40 -6.36 -3.51
C PHE A 153 9.40 -7.00 -2.13
N TRP A 154 8.24 -7.48 -1.66
CA TRP A 154 8.15 -8.21 -0.40
C TRP A 154 8.97 -9.50 -0.45
N GLU A 155 8.89 -10.29 -1.52
CA GLU A 155 9.65 -11.54 -1.67
C GLU A 155 11.16 -11.27 -1.63
N ILE A 156 11.63 -10.27 -2.38
CA ILE A 156 13.04 -9.87 -2.40
C ILE A 156 13.55 -9.47 -1.01
N GLY A 157 12.74 -8.71 -0.26
CA GLY A 157 13.08 -8.30 1.10
C GLY A 157 13.03 -9.44 2.11
N TYR A 158 12.07 -10.36 1.96
CA TYR A 158 11.94 -11.56 2.78
C TYR A 158 13.15 -12.48 2.61
N GLU A 159 13.52 -12.82 1.37
CA GLU A 159 14.70 -13.63 1.06
C GLU A 159 15.99 -12.99 1.61
N GLN A 160 16.10 -11.67 1.53
CA GLN A 160 17.25 -10.95 2.06
C GLN A 160 17.36 -11.11 3.58
N ALA A 161 16.24 -11.02 4.28
CA ALA A 161 16.20 -11.21 5.73
C ALA A 161 16.50 -12.66 6.12
N ALA A 162 16.01 -13.63 5.34
CA ALA A 162 16.26 -15.04 5.56
C ALA A 162 17.75 -15.41 5.40
N LYS A 163 18.47 -14.79 4.45
CA LYS A 163 19.93 -15.00 4.26
C LYS A 163 20.81 -14.43 5.37
N LYS A 164 20.28 -13.59 6.26
CA LYS A 164 21.01 -12.99 7.38
C LYS A 164 20.86 -13.75 8.69
N ASN A 165 20.00 -14.77 8.72
CA ASN A 165 19.79 -15.68 9.84
C ASN A 165 20.49 -17.02 9.58
#